data_AF-A0A4Q3DXR2-F1
#
_entry.id   AF-A0A4Q3DXR2-F1
#
_cell.length_a   1.000
_cell.length_b   1.000
_cell.length_c   1.000
_cell.angle_alpha   90.00
_cell.angle_beta   90.00
_cell.angle_gamma   90.00
#
_symmetry.space_group_name_H-M   'P 1'
#
loop_
_entity.id
_entity.type
_entity.pdbx_description
1 polymer ?
#
loop_
_entity_poly.entity_id
_entity_poly.type
_entity_poly.pdbx_seq_one_letter_code
_entity_poly.pdbx_strand_id
1 'polypeptide(L)'
;MKRIITLCAFAAMLTPVARAQVSVTATGGTPGPTTYTNLTNAFAAINGGTHTGSITVQITASFSEAVTASLNASGSGSASYTAVVIKPAAATTPTITNTADNTASIKLNGADNVTIDGSNNGTTSRDLIFVNSNSSGSGAACNIWLASNGTDGASNNVVKNCQILGSNGLGAAYMGVGVYSSSATLTGYWLATSVTTGANSNNLVQNNLFNSTNAAVVFNGGAGIGETGNQVVGNQLGDITSATNRKFTNAGIFMLNQANFTISLNNITWFSSTNTNVVPGGISIGAGCTNGTISRNKISGLRFTTAVLQGGIVLNASATANVSVYNNFISDVASNGSSTTPASNAYGITINGGSGYN
;
A
#
# COMPACT_ATOMS: atom_id res chain seq x y z
N MET A 1 57.54 51.18 9.77
CA MET A 1 57.10 50.27 8.70
C MET A 1 56.29 49.12 9.30
N LYS A 2 54.96 49.17 9.24
CA LYS A 2 54.09 48.02 9.57
C LYS A 2 53.07 47.92 8.44
N ARG A 3 53.19 46.88 7.62
CA ARG A 3 52.27 46.56 6.52
C ARG A 3 51.10 45.76 7.08
N ILE A 4 49.89 46.32 7.00
CA ILE A 4 48.66 45.58 7.27
C ILE A 4 48.28 44.88 5.96
N ILE A 5 48.34 43.56 5.97
CA ILE A 5 47.86 42.71 4.88
C ILE A 5 46.43 42.33 5.25
N THR A 6 45.46 42.88 4.53
CA THR A 6 44.05 42.46 4.64
C THR A 6 43.88 41.15 3.90
N LEU A 7 43.62 40.07 4.64
CA LEU A 7 43.29 38.76 4.10
C LEU A 7 41.80 38.75 3.74
N CYS A 8 41.46 38.87 2.45
CA CYS A 8 40.10 38.65 1.96
C CYS A 8 39.81 37.14 1.97
N ALA A 9 39.07 36.65 2.96
CA ALA A 9 38.55 35.30 2.98
C ALA A 9 37.44 35.16 1.91
N PHE A 10 37.73 34.44 0.83
CA PHE A 10 36.75 34.09 -0.19
C PHE A 10 35.90 32.94 0.34
N ALA A 11 34.74 33.25 0.92
CA ALA A 11 33.75 32.25 1.30
C ALA A 11 33.09 31.69 0.04
N ALA A 12 33.57 30.53 -0.42
CA ALA A 12 32.88 29.77 -1.45
C ALA A 12 31.52 29.30 -0.88
N MET A 13 30.43 29.96 -1.25
CA MET A 13 29.08 29.46 -1.04
C MET A 13 28.94 28.15 -1.83
N LEU A 14 29.06 27.00 -1.16
CA LEU A 14 28.52 25.75 -1.70
C LEU A 14 27.00 25.92 -1.76
N THR A 15 26.48 26.22 -2.96
CA THR A 15 25.04 26.10 -3.20
C THR A 15 24.68 24.61 -3.08
N PRO A 16 23.67 24.24 -2.28
CA PRO A 16 23.20 22.86 -2.27
C PRO A 16 22.70 22.54 -3.68
N VAL A 17 23.36 21.62 -4.37
CA VAL A 17 22.85 21.06 -5.62
C VAL A 17 21.56 20.36 -5.26
N ALA A 18 20.42 20.96 -5.62
CA ALA A 18 19.14 20.27 -5.60
C ALA A 18 19.28 19.08 -6.57
N ARG A 19 19.52 17.89 -6.02
CA ARG A 19 19.51 16.66 -6.81
C ARG A 19 18.09 16.53 -7.37
N ALA A 20 17.98 16.15 -8.64
CA ALA A 20 16.69 15.88 -9.26
C ALA A 20 16.52 14.36 -9.35
N GLN A 21 15.77 13.80 -8.39
CA GLN A 21 15.60 12.36 -8.19
C GLN A 21 14.41 11.77 -8.96
N VAL A 22 13.60 12.62 -9.59
CA VAL A 22 12.44 12.23 -10.38
C VAL A 22 12.55 12.86 -11.77
N SER A 23 12.33 12.08 -12.81
CA SER A 23 12.29 12.53 -14.21
C SER A 23 10.93 12.21 -14.81
N VAL A 24 10.27 13.18 -15.43
CA VAL A 24 8.94 13.03 -16.05
C VAL A 24 9.07 13.20 -17.54
N THR A 25 8.59 12.22 -18.31
CA THR A 25 8.42 12.27 -19.77
C THR A 25 6.94 12.11 -20.09
N ALA A 26 6.43 12.86 -21.06
CA ALA A 26 5.02 12.86 -21.43
C ALA A 26 4.84 12.94 -22.95
N THR A 27 3.68 12.52 -23.46
CA THR A 27 3.35 12.65 -24.90
C THR A 27 2.66 13.96 -25.25
N GLY A 28 2.19 14.72 -24.26
CA GLY A 28 1.53 16.01 -24.41
C GLY A 28 1.97 17.00 -23.34
N GLY A 29 1.59 18.28 -23.53
CA GLY A 29 2.07 19.37 -22.67
C GLY A 29 3.57 19.58 -22.88
N THR A 30 4.34 19.54 -21.81
CA THR A 30 5.80 19.54 -21.83
C THR A 30 6.30 18.10 -21.92
N PRO A 31 6.90 17.65 -23.04
CA PRO A 31 7.23 16.24 -23.22
C PRO A 31 8.36 15.72 -22.32
N GLY A 32 9.21 16.59 -21.78
CA GLY A 32 10.34 16.18 -20.94
C GLY A 32 11.48 15.50 -21.71
N PRO A 33 12.46 14.90 -21.00
CA PRO A 33 12.46 14.67 -19.56
C PRO A 33 12.58 15.98 -18.77
N THR A 34 11.60 16.23 -17.89
CA THR A 34 11.63 17.34 -16.92
C THR A 34 11.93 16.76 -15.55
N THR A 35 12.85 17.37 -14.81
CA THR A 35 13.34 16.80 -13.56
C THR A 35 12.79 17.51 -12.34
N TYR A 36 12.43 16.74 -11.31
CA TYR A 36 11.89 17.19 -10.04
C TYR A 36 12.67 16.59 -8.88
N THR A 37 12.63 17.25 -7.73
CA THR A 37 13.31 16.78 -6.51
C THR A 37 12.59 15.64 -5.80
N ASN A 38 11.29 15.46 -6.04
CA ASN A 38 10.46 14.42 -5.42
C ASN A 38 9.13 14.25 -6.20
N LEU A 39 8.31 13.30 -5.77
CA LEU A 39 7.01 13.03 -6.38
C LEU A 39 5.99 14.12 -6.09
N THR A 40 6.07 14.77 -4.93
CA THR A 40 5.20 15.90 -4.57
C THR A 40 5.26 16.99 -5.65
N ASN A 41 6.47 17.37 -6.07
CA ASN A 41 6.67 18.39 -7.11
C ASN A 41 6.31 17.87 -8.52
N ALA A 42 6.64 16.62 -8.83
CA ALA A 42 6.30 16.01 -10.11
C ALA A 42 4.77 15.89 -10.31
N PHE A 43 4.05 15.43 -9.29
CA PHE A 43 2.59 15.32 -9.32
C PHE A 43 1.91 16.68 -9.29
N ALA A 44 2.46 17.68 -8.59
CA ALA A 44 1.96 19.05 -8.69
C ALA A 44 2.03 19.57 -10.14
N ALA A 45 3.10 19.29 -10.87
CA ALA A 45 3.23 19.67 -12.27
C ALA A 45 2.24 18.91 -13.18
N ILE A 46 2.05 17.60 -12.97
CA ILE A 46 1.07 16.80 -13.72
C ILE A 46 -0.36 17.29 -13.45
N ASN A 47 -0.73 17.50 -12.18
CA ASN A 47 -2.03 18.03 -11.77
C ASN A 47 -2.27 19.45 -12.31
N GLY A 48 -1.21 20.23 -12.46
CA GLY A 48 -1.23 21.56 -13.08
C GLY A 48 -1.30 21.55 -14.61
N GLY A 49 -1.33 20.37 -15.25
CA GLY A 49 -1.41 20.23 -16.71
C GLY A 49 -0.08 20.49 -17.43
N THR A 50 1.05 20.54 -16.71
CA THR A 50 2.38 20.73 -17.32
C THR A 50 2.74 19.54 -18.20
N HIS A 51 2.38 18.33 -17.75
CA HIS A 51 2.58 17.07 -18.46
C HIS A 51 1.21 16.45 -18.73
N THR A 52 0.92 16.12 -19.99
CA THR A 52 -0.38 15.54 -20.40
C THR A 52 -0.21 14.34 -21.32
N GLY A 53 -1.31 13.65 -21.63
CA GLY A 53 -1.29 12.44 -22.43
C GLY A 53 -0.77 11.23 -21.64
N SER A 54 0.05 10.38 -22.26
CA SER A 54 0.70 9.28 -21.54
C SER A 54 1.96 9.79 -20.85
N ILE A 55 2.13 9.47 -19.56
CA ILE A 55 3.19 10.03 -18.71
C ILE A 55 4.00 8.89 -18.09
N THR A 56 5.33 9.01 -18.16
CA THR A 56 6.27 8.16 -17.42
C THR A 56 7.01 8.99 -16.38
N VAL A 57 6.90 8.59 -15.12
CA VAL A 57 7.60 9.16 -13.96
C VAL A 57 8.69 8.17 -13.55
N GLN A 58 9.95 8.52 -13.80
CA GLN A 58 11.11 7.70 -13.52
C GLN A 58 11.83 8.15 -12.25
N ILE A 59 12.04 7.22 -11.32
CA ILE A 59 12.78 7.45 -10.07
C ILE A 59 14.27 7.17 -10.30
N THR A 60 15.08 8.23 -10.33
CA THR A 60 16.51 8.15 -10.67
C THR A 60 17.42 7.97 -9.45
N ALA A 61 16.96 8.34 -8.26
CA ALA A 61 17.68 8.15 -7.00
C ALA A 61 16.71 8.13 -5.80
N SER A 62 17.19 7.67 -4.64
CA SER A 62 16.42 7.70 -3.40
C SER A 62 16.15 9.13 -2.93
N PHE A 63 14.98 9.35 -2.35
CA PHE A 63 14.58 10.61 -1.72
C PHE A 63 13.58 10.36 -0.59
N SER A 64 13.32 11.41 0.18
CA SER A 64 12.32 11.39 1.25
C SER A 64 11.23 12.42 0.99
N GLU A 65 10.03 12.14 1.47
CA GLU A 65 8.89 13.06 1.43
C GLU A 65 8.31 13.20 2.84
N ALA A 66 8.00 14.44 3.21
CA ALA A 66 7.38 14.78 4.49
C ALA A 66 5.88 15.10 4.35
N VAL A 67 5.34 15.03 3.13
CA VAL A 67 3.94 15.25 2.80
C VAL A 67 3.50 14.22 1.76
N THR A 68 2.20 13.95 1.70
CA THR A 68 1.65 12.99 0.73
C THR A 68 1.76 13.52 -0.70
N ALA A 69 2.53 12.84 -1.56
CA ALA A 69 2.53 13.12 -2.99
C ALA A 69 1.20 12.65 -3.62
N SER A 70 0.35 13.59 -4.03
CA SER A 70 -1.00 13.29 -4.53
C SER A 70 -1.10 13.50 -6.03
N LEU A 71 -1.45 12.45 -6.77
CA LEU A 71 -1.87 12.51 -8.17
C LEU A 71 -3.39 12.53 -8.23
N ASN A 72 -3.97 13.57 -8.83
CA ASN A 72 -5.42 13.70 -8.97
C ASN A 72 -5.93 12.95 -10.20
N ALA A 73 -7.22 12.61 -10.20
CA ALA A 73 -7.94 12.11 -11.36
C ALA A 73 -7.69 12.95 -12.62
N SER A 74 -7.53 12.29 -13.76
CA SER A 74 -7.56 12.96 -15.06
C SER A 74 -8.91 13.65 -15.24
N GLY A 75 -8.92 14.88 -15.72
CA GLY A 75 -10.11 15.74 -15.76
C GLY A 75 -10.37 16.54 -14.49
N SER A 76 -9.63 16.32 -13.40
CA SER A 76 -9.69 17.15 -12.19
C SER A 76 -8.78 18.38 -12.34
N GLY A 77 -9.36 19.57 -12.33
CA GLY A 77 -8.62 20.81 -12.56
C GLY A 77 -7.95 20.80 -13.93
N SER A 78 -6.63 20.97 -13.96
CA SER A 78 -5.83 20.94 -15.20
C SER A 78 -5.21 19.57 -15.49
N ALA A 79 -5.42 18.56 -14.64
CA ALA A 79 -4.84 17.24 -14.84
C ALA A 79 -5.46 16.59 -16.09
N SER A 80 -4.63 16.15 -17.03
CA SER A 80 -5.11 15.56 -18.28
C SER A 80 -4.13 14.51 -18.77
N TYR A 81 -4.31 13.28 -18.32
CA TYR A 81 -3.49 12.15 -18.73
C TYR A 81 -4.35 10.96 -19.14
N THR A 82 -3.81 10.10 -20.00
CA THR A 82 -4.45 8.85 -20.41
C THR A 82 -3.96 7.67 -19.56
N ALA A 83 -2.70 7.70 -19.16
CA ALA A 83 -2.08 6.74 -18.24
C ALA A 83 -0.83 7.37 -17.60
N VAL A 84 -0.51 6.92 -16.39
CA VAL A 84 0.75 7.29 -15.70
C VAL A 84 1.49 6.02 -15.30
N VAL A 85 2.77 5.93 -15.68
CA VAL A 85 3.66 4.85 -15.24
C VAL A 85 4.71 5.40 -14.30
N ILE A 86 4.79 4.90 -13.08
CA ILE A 86 5.79 5.25 -12.07
C ILE A 86 6.73 4.06 -11.90
N LYS A 87 8.03 4.26 -12.17
CA LYS A 87 9.00 3.16 -12.15
C LYS A 87 10.43 3.63 -11.83
N PRO A 88 11.34 2.77 -11.35
CA PRO A 88 12.74 3.14 -11.19
C PRO A 88 13.42 3.29 -12.55
N ALA A 89 14.51 4.08 -12.57
CA ALA A 89 15.41 4.14 -13.70
C ALA A 89 16.13 2.80 -13.92
N ALA A 90 16.58 2.56 -15.15
CA ALA A 90 17.29 1.33 -15.48
C ALA A 90 18.51 1.15 -14.57
N ALA A 91 18.71 -0.09 -14.08
CA ALA A 91 19.81 -0.45 -13.18
C ALA A 91 19.89 0.35 -11.86
N THR A 92 18.79 0.97 -11.42
CA THR A 92 18.71 1.59 -10.08
C THR A 92 17.76 0.82 -9.18
N THR A 93 17.99 0.92 -7.87
CA THR A 93 17.14 0.37 -6.80
C THR A 93 16.80 1.48 -5.79
N PRO A 94 16.01 2.49 -6.18
CA PRO A 94 15.79 3.67 -5.36
C PRO A 94 14.79 3.41 -4.22
N THR A 95 14.99 4.13 -3.12
CA THR A 95 14.08 4.12 -1.96
C THR A 95 13.33 5.44 -1.87
N ILE A 96 12.00 5.38 -1.82
CA ILE A 96 11.11 6.49 -1.48
C ILE A 96 10.76 6.34 0.00
N THR A 97 11.18 7.31 0.81
CA THR A 97 10.95 7.27 2.26
C THR A 97 9.88 8.29 2.66
N ASN A 98 8.73 7.83 3.12
CA ASN A 98 7.76 8.69 3.79
C ASN A 98 8.15 8.86 5.26
N THR A 99 8.43 10.10 5.67
CA THR A 99 8.97 10.41 7.00
C THR A 99 7.95 11.00 7.97
N ALA A 100 6.77 11.41 7.49
CA ALA A 100 5.76 12.09 8.30
C ALA A 100 4.70 11.13 8.87
N ASP A 101 3.95 11.59 9.86
CA ASP A 101 2.77 10.90 10.39
C ASP A 101 1.52 11.25 9.59
N ASN A 102 0.56 10.33 9.55
CA ASN A 102 -0.71 10.51 8.85
C ASN A 102 -0.57 10.83 7.35
N THR A 103 0.48 10.32 6.70
CA THR A 103 0.77 10.54 5.28
C THR A 103 0.90 9.23 4.51
N ALA A 104 0.82 9.33 3.18
CA ALA A 104 1.21 8.29 2.25
C ALA A 104 2.48 8.71 1.48
N SER A 105 3.23 7.75 0.93
CA SER A 105 4.26 8.10 -0.06
C SER A 105 3.59 8.58 -1.35
N ILE A 106 2.56 7.85 -1.80
CA ILE A 106 1.78 8.19 -3.00
C ILE A 106 0.30 8.09 -2.65
N LYS A 107 -0.47 9.10 -3.04
CA LYS A 107 -1.93 9.08 -3.08
C LYS A 107 -2.42 9.20 -4.51
N LEU A 108 -3.17 8.19 -4.95
CA LEU A 108 -3.97 8.20 -6.16
C LEU A 108 -5.36 8.71 -5.77
N ASN A 109 -5.60 10.01 -5.96
CA ASN A 109 -6.80 10.70 -5.49
C ASN A 109 -7.89 10.69 -6.58
N GLY A 110 -8.66 9.60 -6.62
CA GLY A 110 -9.56 9.26 -7.72
C GLY A 110 -8.82 9.03 -9.04
N ALA A 111 -7.51 8.80 -8.99
CA ALA A 111 -6.68 8.64 -10.17
C ALA A 111 -6.84 7.24 -10.76
N ASP A 112 -6.95 7.20 -12.09
CA ASP A 112 -7.18 5.98 -12.86
C ASP A 112 -6.01 5.70 -13.80
N ASN A 113 -5.88 4.43 -14.22
CA ASN A 113 -4.87 4.00 -15.19
C ASN A 113 -3.43 4.32 -14.78
N VAL A 114 -3.15 4.25 -13.48
CA VAL A 114 -1.80 4.42 -12.94
C VAL A 114 -1.15 3.07 -12.70
N THR A 115 0.04 2.87 -13.25
CA THR A 115 0.88 1.70 -13.00
C THR A 115 2.10 2.11 -12.18
N ILE A 116 2.20 1.61 -10.95
CA ILE A 116 3.43 1.63 -10.15
C ILE A 116 4.13 0.29 -10.38
N ASP A 117 5.23 0.31 -11.14
CA ASP A 117 6.02 -0.88 -11.48
C ASP A 117 7.42 -0.74 -10.90
N GLY A 118 7.71 -1.55 -9.87
CA GLY A 118 9.01 -1.51 -9.23
C GLY A 118 10.13 -2.22 -9.99
N SER A 119 9.89 -2.81 -11.16
CA SER A 119 10.96 -3.41 -11.96
C SER A 119 11.74 -2.35 -12.76
N ASN A 120 13.08 -2.35 -12.61
CA ASN A 120 13.96 -1.48 -13.40
C ASN A 120 14.29 -2.02 -14.80
N ASN A 121 13.90 -3.26 -15.11
CA ASN A 121 14.27 -3.96 -16.34
C ASN A 121 13.09 -4.65 -17.04
N GLY A 122 11.85 -4.42 -16.59
CA GLY A 122 10.64 -4.97 -17.20
C GLY A 122 10.39 -6.45 -16.91
N THR A 123 11.00 -6.97 -15.85
CA THR A 123 10.83 -8.35 -15.38
C THR A 123 9.93 -8.40 -14.14
N THR A 124 10.11 -9.42 -13.29
CA THR A 124 9.47 -9.56 -11.97
C THR A 124 10.37 -9.07 -10.82
N SER A 125 11.47 -8.38 -11.13
CA SER A 125 12.40 -7.79 -10.14
C SER A 125 11.70 -6.74 -9.27
N ARG A 126 12.13 -6.60 -8.01
CA ARG A 126 11.54 -5.66 -7.05
C ARG A 126 12.51 -4.54 -6.66
N ASP A 127 12.77 -3.62 -7.60
CA ASP A 127 13.83 -2.62 -7.47
C ASP A 127 13.38 -1.29 -6.85
N LEU A 128 12.09 -0.96 -6.92
CA LEU A 128 11.55 0.22 -6.24
C LEU A 128 11.13 -0.12 -4.81
N ILE A 129 11.70 0.62 -3.86
CA ILE A 129 11.46 0.42 -2.43
C ILE A 129 10.65 1.60 -1.89
N PHE A 130 9.52 1.33 -1.27
CA PHE A 130 8.78 2.26 -0.43
C PHE A 130 9.05 1.94 1.03
N VAL A 131 9.39 2.95 1.81
CA VAL A 131 9.56 2.83 3.26
C VAL A 131 8.72 3.89 3.95
N ASN A 132 7.77 3.48 4.76
CA ASN A 132 7.15 4.37 5.73
C ASN A 132 7.96 4.28 7.03
N SER A 133 8.76 5.29 7.33
CA SER A 133 9.64 5.28 8.51
C SER A 133 8.93 5.69 9.79
N ASN A 134 7.62 5.98 9.75
CA ASN A 134 6.88 6.46 10.90
C ASN A 134 6.74 5.40 11.99
N SER A 135 7.16 5.75 13.22
CA SER A 135 6.98 4.94 14.42
C SER A 135 6.02 5.55 15.46
N SER A 136 5.48 6.74 15.18
CA SER A 136 4.55 7.48 16.04
C SER A 136 3.08 7.20 15.69
N GLY A 137 2.51 6.17 16.33
CA GLY A 137 1.27 6.29 17.11
C GLY A 137 -0.12 6.48 16.47
N SER A 138 -0.30 7.00 15.26
CA SER A 138 -1.67 7.20 14.72
C SER A 138 -2.21 5.97 13.98
N GLY A 139 -1.33 5.31 13.22
CA GLY A 139 -1.65 4.19 12.32
C GLY A 139 -2.51 4.55 11.14
N ALA A 140 -2.73 5.83 10.94
CA ALA A 140 -3.36 6.40 9.77
C ALA A 140 -2.30 6.77 8.72
N ALA A 141 -1.26 5.94 8.55
CA ALA A 141 -0.25 6.13 7.52
C ALA A 141 -0.34 5.00 6.48
N CYS A 142 0.18 5.21 5.28
CA CYS A 142 0.40 4.12 4.34
C CYS A 142 1.59 4.38 3.42
N ASN A 143 1.92 3.44 2.53
CA ASN A 143 2.86 3.71 1.45
C ASN A 143 2.11 4.17 0.20
N ILE A 144 1.18 3.35 -0.27
CA ILE A 144 0.42 3.61 -1.49
C ILE A 144 -1.06 3.67 -1.13
N TRP A 145 -1.69 4.80 -1.45
CA TRP A 145 -3.08 5.08 -1.13
C TRP A 145 -3.92 5.17 -2.41
N LEU A 146 -4.86 4.24 -2.57
CA LEU A 146 -5.92 4.27 -3.56
C LEU A 146 -7.10 5.00 -2.90
N ALA A 147 -7.24 6.31 -3.15
CA ALA A 147 -8.21 7.12 -2.45
C ALA A 147 -9.40 7.43 -3.35
N SER A 148 -10.63 7.18 -2.89
CA SER A 148 -11.79 7.76 -3.55
C SER A 148 -11.85 9.26 -3.23
N ASN A 149 -12.10 10.12 -4.20
CA ASN A 149 -12.00 11.58 -4.06
C ASN A 149 -13.34 12.27 -3.69
N GLY A 150 -14.33 11.52 -3.23
CA GLY A 150 -15.69 11.98 -3.00
C GLY A 150 -16.66 11.16 -3.83
N THR A 151 -16.79 11.47 -5.12
CA THR A 151 -17.67 10.74 -6.05
C THR A 151 -16.94 9.71 -6.89
N ASP A 152 -15.65 9.92 -7.17
CA ASP A 152 -14.87 9.06 -8.07
C ASP A 152 -13.90 8.20 -7.27
N GLY A 153 -13.77 6.93 -7.67
CA GLY A 153 -12.83 6.00 -7.07
C GLY A 153 -11.56 5.89 -7.90
N ALA A 154 -10.43 5.62 -7.24
CA ALA A 154 -9.19 5.24 -7.90
C ALA A 154 -9.32 3.84 -8.50
N SER A 155 -9.41 3.74 -9.82
CA SER A 155 -9.75 2.52 -10.54
C SER A 155 -8.75 2.15 -11.63
N ASN A 156 -8.68 0.86 -11.97
CA ASN A 156 -7.77 0.33 -12.99
C ASN A 156 -6.29 0.64 -12.71
N ASN A 157 -5.92 0.74 -11.43
CA ASN A 157 -4.54 0.97 -11.04
C ASN A 157 -3.80 -0.35 -10.79
N VAL A 158 -2.51 -0.35 -11.07
CA VAL A 158 -1.64 -1.51 -10.88
C VAL A 158 -0.50 -1.14 -9.96
N VAL A 159 -0.36 -1.86 -8.85
CA VAL A 159 0.81 -1.82 -7.97
C VAL A 159 1.52 -3.14 -8.09
N LYS A 160 2.67 -3.17 -8.75
CA LYS A 160 3.40 -4.41 -8.97
C LYS A 160 4.89 -4.27 -8.79
N ASN A 161 5.53 -5.41 -8.50
CA ASN A 161 6.98 -5.52 -8.49
C ASN A 161 7.66 -4.56 -7.49
N CYS A 162 7.02 -4.13 -6.42
CA CYS A 162 7.60 -3.21 -5.44
C CYS A 162 8.05 -3.94 -4.18
N GLN A 163 8.99 -3.33 -3.43
CA GLN A 163 9.17 -3.60 -2.01
C GLN A 163 8.44 -2.52 -1.22
N ILE A 164 7.50 -2.91 -0.37
CA ILE A 164 6.61 -2.01 0.37
C ILE A 164 6.79 -2.30 1.86
N LEU A 165 7.54 -1.44 2.52
CA LEU A 165 8.06 -1.65 3.86
C LEU A 165 7.44 -0.63 4.81
N GLY A 166 7.05 -1.07 6.01
CA GLY A 166 6.74 -0.15 7.11
C GLY A 166 7.98 0.16 7.95
N SER A 167 7.77 0.70 9.15
CA SER A 167 8.87 1.21 9.96
C SER A 167 9.69 0.10 10.63
N ASN A 168 10.94 0.42 10.96
CA ASN A 168 11.88 -0.55 11.54
C ASN A 168 11.71 -0.73 13.06
N GLY A 169 10.72 -0.09 13.69
CA GLY A 169 10.47 -0.16 15.14
C GLY A 169 9.51 -1.29 15.52
N LEU A 170 9.97 -2.25 16.34
CA LEU A 170 9.09 -3.26 16.93
C LEU A 170 8.11 -2.63 17.92
N GLY A 171 6.84 -3.04 17.87
CA GLY A 171 5.87 -2.68 18.89
C GLY A 171 5.31 -1.26 18.80
N ALA A 172 5.60 -0.51 17.74
CA ALA A 172 4.79 0.66 17.43
C ALA A 172 3.37 0.17 17.14
N ALA A 173 2.42 0.49 18.03
CA ALA A 173 1.06 -0.07 18.02
C ALA A 173 0.27 0.22 16.72
N TYR A 174 0.81 1.09 15.87
CA TYR A 174 0.09 1.71 14.78
C TYR A 174 1.02 1.99 13.59
N MET A 175 1.50 0.93 12.93
CA MET A 175 2.25 1.06 11.68
C MET A 175 1.27 1.32 10.51
N GLY A 176 1.73 1.96 9.45
CA GLY A 176 0.88 2.20 8.29
C GLY A 176 0.53 0.93 7.50
N VAL A 177 -0.44 1.05 6.61
CA VAL A 177 -0.79 0.00 5.62
C VAL A 177 0.18 0.05 4.44
N GLY A 178 0.50 -1.09 3.84
CA GLY A 178 1.29 -1.13 2.59
C GLY A 178 0.53 -0.46 1.43
N VAL A 179 -0.52 -1.12 0.95
CA VAL A 179 -1.47 -0.58 -0.01
C VAL A 179 -2.84 -0.43 0.66
N TYR A 180 -3.36 0.79 0.70
CA TYR A 180 -4.64 1.10 1.33
C TYR A 180 -5.62 1.68 0.31
N SER A 181 -6.78 1.04 0.15
CA SER A 181 -7.93 1.60 -0.56
C SER A 181 -8.97 2.11 0.45
N SER A 182 -9.29 3.40 0.39
CA SER A 182 -10.16 4.09 1.36
C SER A 182 -10.73 5.42 0.81
N SER A 183 -11.42 6.19 1.64
CA SER A 183 -11.88 7.56 1.31
C SER A 183 -10.74 8.55 1.07
N ALA A 184 -11.08 9.82 0.81
CA ALA A 184 -10.12 10.92 0.62
C ALA A 184 -9.36 11.31 1.90
N THR A 185 -9.79 10.84 3.07
CA THR A 185 -9.20 11.15 4.38
C THR A 185 -8.49 9.93 4.93
N LEU A 186 -7.21 10.07 5.25
CA LEU A 186 -6.41 8.97 5.76
C LEU A 186 -6.72 8.80 7.24
N THR A 187 -7.34 7.67 7.59
CA THR A 187 -7.49 7.23 8.98
C THR A 187 -7.03 5.78 9.09
N GLY A 188 -6.78 5.30 10.31
CA GLY A 188 -6.44 3.89 10.52
C GLY A 188 -7.58 2.99 10.07
N TYR A 189 -7.28 1.91 9.35
CA TYR A 189 -8.32 1.05 8.74
C TYR A 189 -9.18 0.27 9.75
N TRP A 190 -8.81 0.28 11.03
CA TRP A 190 -9.64 -0.24 12.14
C TRP A 190 -10.87 0.62 12.43
N LEU A 191 -10.92 1.84 11.89
CA LEU A 191 -12.07 2.72 11.99
C LEU A 191 -12.92 2.51 10.73
N ALA A 192 -14.12 1.92 10.87
CA ALA A 192 -15.11 1.80 9.80
C ALA A 192 -15.67 3.17 9.30
N THR A 193 -14.96 4.27 9.57
CA THR A 193 -15.35 5.65 9.26
C THR A 193 -14.61 6.24 8.06
N SER A 194 -13.57 5.58 7.53
CA SER A 194 -12.85 6.01 6.30
C SER A 194 -13.06 5.07 5.11
N VAL A 195 -14.23 4.45 5.04
CA VAL A 195 -14.62 3.66 3.88
C VAL A 195 -14.74 4.52 2.63
N THR A 196 -14.50 3.94 1.47
CA THR A 196 -14.62 4.67 0.20
C THR A 196 -16.00 5.29 0.00
N THR A 197 -16.03 6.40 -0.72
CA THR A 197 -17.25 7.15 -1.07
C THR A 197 -17.53 7.14 -2.57
N GLY A 198 -16.53 6.76 -3.37
CA GLY A 198 -16.62 6.38 -4.77
C GLY A 198 -15.88 5.05 -4.96
N ALA A 199 -16.29 4.25 -5.94
CA ALA A 199 -15.85 2.85 -6.01
C ALA A 199 -14.40 2.72 -6.50
N ASN A 200 -13.47 2.38 -5.62
CA ASN A 200 -12.10 2.05 -6.01
C ASN A 200 -12.06 0.62 -6.61
N SER A 201 -12.15 0.48 -7.93
CA SER A 201 -12.42 -0.81 -8.58
C SER A 201 -11.32 -1.25 -9.56
N ASN A 202 -11.28 -2.54 -9.86
CA ASN A 202 -10.36 -3.14 -10.84
C ASN A 202 -8.87 -2.85 -10.56
N ASN A 203 -8.50 -2.66 -9.29
CA ASN A 203 -7.11 -2.44 -8.91
C ASN A 203 -6.39 -3.77 -8.73
N LEU A 204 -5.13 -3.83 -9.17
CA LEU A 204 -4.28 -5.01 -9.08
C LEU A 204 -3.07 -4.75 -8.19
N VAL A 205 -2.94 -5.51 -7.11
CA VAL A 205 -1.74 -5.56 -6.27
C VAL A 205 -1.02 -6.89 -6.55
N GLN A 206 0.11 -6.86 -7.26
CA GLN A 206 0.75 -8.07 -7.79
C GLN A 206 2.26 -8.17 -7.56
N ASN A 207 2.75 -9.35 -7.17
CA ASN A 207 4.18 -9.63 -7.07
C ASN A 207 4.98 -8.58 -6.27
N ASN A 208 4.38 -8.03 -5.22
CA ASN A 208 5.07 -7.13 -4.30
C ASN A 208 5.64 -7.90 -3.12
N LEU A 209 6.69 -7.37 -2.52
CA LEU A 209 7.15 -7.74 -1.18
C LEU A 209 6.54 -6.77 -0.19
N PHE A 210 5.80 -7.27 0.79
CA PHE A 210 5.36 -6.50 1.95
C PHE A 210 6.12 -6.96 3.18
N ASN A 211 6.65 -6.04 3.96
CA ASN A 211 7.28 -6.35 5.23
C ASN A 211 7.12 -5.23 6.24
N SER A 212 7.03 -5.58 7.53
CA SER A 212 6.95 -4.62 8.63
C SER A 212 5.82 -3.58 8.50
N THR A 213 4.69 -3.88 7.84
CA THR A 213 3.50 -3.00 7.80
C THR A 213 2.45 -3.47 8.81
N ASN A 214 1.49 -2.63 9.22
CA ASN A 214 0.42 -3.10 10.11
C ASN A 214 -0.55 -4.02 9.39
N ALA A 215 -0.92 -3.63 8.16
CA ALA A 215 -1.49 -4.53 7.18
C ALA A 215 -0.77 -4.39 5.84
N ALA A 216 -0.72 -5.48 5.06
CA ALA A 216 -0.09 -5.43 3.74
C ALA A 216 -1.00 -4.73 2.75
N VAL A 217 -2.22 -5.25 2.61
CA VAL A 217 -3.21 -4.76 1.65
C VAL A 217 -4.57 -4.65 2.32
N VAL A 218 -5.20 -3.51 2.18
CA VAL A 218 -6.53 -3.24 2.75
C VAL A 218 -7.38 -2.61 1.67
N PHE A 219 -8.49 -3.26 1.32
CA PHE A 219 -9.57 -2.66 0.52
C PHE A 219 -10.77 -2.37 1.42
N ASN A 220 -10.88 -1.11 1.87
CA ASN A 220 -11.88 -0.65 2.82
C ASN A 220 -13.07 0.01 2.10
N GLY A 221 -13.87 -0.81 1.43
CA GLY A 221 -14.99 -0.34 0.61
C GLY A 221 -16.16 0.19 1.44
N GLY A 222 -16.85 1.22 0.93
CA GLY A 222 -18.12 1.71 1.49
C GLY A 222 -19.30 0.80 1.17
N ALA A 223 -20.20 0.63 2.15
CA ALA A 223 -21.42 -0.14 1.94
C ALA A 223 -22.29 0.53 0.86
N GLY A 224 -22.75 -0.24 -0.13
CA GLY A 224 -23.58 0.27 -1.23
C GLY A 224 -22.83 1.06 -2.31
N ILE A 225 -21.51 1.27 -2.17
CA ILE A 225 -20.70 1.97 -3.18
C ILE A 225 -20.43 1.10 -4.42
N GLY A 226 -20.43 -0.22 -4.26
CA GLY A 226 -20.32 -1.17 -5.37
C GLY A 226 -18.89 -1.42 -5.86
N GLU A 227 -17.91 -1.46 -4.96
CA GLU A 227 -16.53 -1.78 -5.33
C GLU A 227 -16.38 -3.20 -5.87
N THR A 228 -15.65 -3.34 -6.97
CA THR A 228 -15.53 -4.64 -7.61
C THR A 228 -14.21 -4.88 -8.33
N GLY A 229 -13.89 -6.15 -8.57
CA GLY A 229 -12.79 -6.55 -9.45
C GLY A 229 -11.39 -6.30 -8.89
N ASN A 230 -11.26 -5.96 -7.61
CA ASN A 230 -9.97 -5.76 -6.95
C ASN A 230 -9.24 -7.10 -6.72
N GLN A 231 -7.93 -7.10 -6.94
CA GLN A 231 -7.13 -8.31 -6.97
C GLN A 231 -5.84 -8.17 -6.18
N VAL A 232 -5.51 -9.19 -5.38
CA VAL A 232 -4.26 -9.32 -4.63
C VAL A 232 -3.62 -10.65 -5.01
N VAL A 233 -2.61 -10.61 -5.89
CA VAL A 233 -2.12 -11.81 -6.58
C VAL A 233 -0.61 -11.99 -6.51
N GLY A 234 -0.13 -13.16 -6.10
CA GLY A 234 1.30 -13.50 -6.21
C GLY A 234 2.22 -12.67 -5.31
N ASN A 235 1.69 -12.01 -4.27
CA ASN A 235 2.50 -11.19 -3.38
C ASN A 235 3.18 -12.05 -2.32
N GLN A 236 4.33 -11.58 -1.86
CA GLN A 236 5.01 -12.11 -0.68
C GLN A 236 4.76 -11.17 0.49
N LEU A 237 4.00 -11.64 1.48
CA LEU A 237 3.72 -10.94 2.71
C LEU A 237 4.59 -11.56 3.80
N GLY A 238 5.66 -10.87 4.16
CA GLY A 238 6.67 -11.30 5.12
C GLY A 238 7.92 -11.80 4.42
N ASP A 239 9.07 -11.45 4.97
CA ASP A 239 10.38 -11.85 4.44
C ASP A 239 11.16 -12.68 5.44
N ILE A 240 11.24 -13.99 5.20
CA ILE A 240 11.99 -14.93 6.03
C ILE A 240 13.51 -14.78 5.92
N THR A 241 14.00 -14.05 4.92
CA THR A 241 15.43 -13.88 4.67
C THR A 241 16.01 -12.63 5.34
N SER A 242 15.15 -11.72 5.78
CA SER A 242 15.56 -10.51 6.49
C SER A 242 15.79 -10.77 7.97
N ALA A 243 17.02 -10.56 8.45
CA ALA A 243 17.37 -10.61 9.88
C ALA A 243 16.63 -9.55 10.72
N THR A 244 15.99 -8.58 10.06
CA THR A 244 15.16 -7.55 10.68
C THR A 244 13.68 -7.75 10.38
N ASN A 245 13.23 -8.98 10.09
CA ASN A 245 11.81 -9.31 9.91
C ASN A 245 11.00 -8.90 11.15
N ARG A 246 10.43 -7.71 11.08
CA ARG A 246 9.77 -7.01 12.19
C ARG A 246 8.28 -6.89 11.88
N LYS A 247 7.66 -8.09 11.84
CA LYS A 247 6.28 -8.44 12.20
C LYS A 247 5.17 -7.53 11.67
N PHE A 248 4.30 -8.10 10.84
CA PHE A 248 2.97 -7.51 10.68
C PHE A 248 2.20 -7.53 11.99
N THR A 249 1.44 -6.47 12.24
CA THR A 249 0.81 -6.24 13.55
C THR A 249 -0.71 -6.43 13.59
N ASN A 250 -1.43 -6.62 12.46
CA ASN A 250 -2.90 -6.81 12.48
C ASN A 250 -3.56 -7.67 11.36
N ALA A 251 -3.52 -7.31 10.06
CA ALA A 251 -3.94 -8.24 8.98
C ALA A 251 -2.91 -8.40 7.85
N GLY A 252 -2.86 -9.54 7.15
CA GLY A 252 -2.13 -9.65 5.89
C GLY A 252 -2.89 -8.91 4.79
N ILE A 253 -4.05 -9.47 4.43
CA ILE A 253 -4.98 -8.90 3.45
C ILE A 253 -6.34 -8.70 4.12
N PHE A 254 -6.93 -7.52 4.00
CA PHE A 254 -8.29 -7.22 4.48
C PHE A 254 -9.17 -6.70 3.35
N MET A 255 -10.39 -7.26 3.24
CA MET A 255 -11.40 -6.84 2.27
C MET A 255 -12.69 -6.46 3.00
N LEU A 256 -13.30 -5.33 2.65
CA LEU A 256 -14.62 -4.91 3.14
C LEU A 256 -15.47 -4.39 1.97
N ASN A 257 -16.73 -4.82 1.88
CA ASN A 257 -17.68 -4.41 0.85
C ASN A 257 -17.17 -4.56 -0.60
N GLN A 258 -16.49 -5.68 -0.89
CA GLN A 258 -15.91 -5.97 -2.21
C GLN A 258 -16.72 -7.01 -2.98
N ALA A 259 -17.00 -6.79 -4.26
CA ALA A 259 -17.58 -7.78 -5.16
C ALA A 259 -16.56 -8.32 -6.18
N ASN A 260 -16.68 -9.58 -6.61
CA ASN A 260 -15.85 -10.16 -7.69
C ASN A 260 -14.34 -10.02 -7.45
N PHE A 261 -13.89 -10.10 -6.20
CA PHE A 261 -12.48 -9.93 -5.85
C PHE A 261 -11.68 -11.23 -6.02
N THR A 262 -10.37 -11.12 -6.21
CA THR A 262 -9.48 -12.29 -6.26
C THR A 262 -8.30 -12.14 -5.30
N ILE A 263 -8.11 -13.13 -4.43
CA ILE A 263 -6.93 -13.25 -3.57
C ILE A 263 -6.27 -14.59 -3.89
N SER A 264 -5.18 -14.57 -4.66
CA SER A 264 -4.57 -15.83 -5.09
C SER A 264 -3.05 -15.81 -5.18
N LEU A 265 -2.45 -17.00 -5.09
CA LEU A 265 -1.01 -17.20 -5.26
C LEU A 265 -0.14 -16.40 -4.26
N ASN A 266 -0.72 -15.83 -3.20
CA ASN A 266 0.04 -15.09 -2.21
C ASN A 266 0.76 -16.05 -1.26
N ASN A 267 1.99 -15.70 -0.88
CA ASN A 267 2.73 -16.37 0.19
C ASN A 267 2.74 -15.46 1.42
N ILE A 268 2.03 -15.86 2.47
CA ILE A 268 1.80 -15.07 3.68
C ILE A 268 2.47 -15.78 4.84
N THR A 269 3.46 -15.12 5.44
CA THR A 269 4.26 -15.72 6.51
C THR A 269 4.57 -14.77 7.67
N TRP A 270 4.84 -15.35 8.85
CA TRP A 270 5.44 -14.67 10.01
C TRP A 270 4.67 -13.45 10.51
N PHE A 271 3.41 -13.71 10.79
CA PHE A 271 2.48 -12.73 11.33
C PHE A 271 2.55 -12.75 12.85
N SER A 272 2.67 -11.58 13.51
CA SER A 272 2.69 -11.49 14.97
C SER A 272 1.76 -10.36 15.39
N SER A 273 0.45 -10.58 15.23
CA SER A 273 -0.50 -9.55 15.63
C SER A 273 -0.69 -9.53 17.14
N THR A 274 -0.59 -8.31 17.66
CA THR A 274 -0.80 -7.95 19.05
C THR A 274 -2.01 -7.02 19.22
N ASN A 275 -2.69 -6.67 18.13
CA ASN A 275 -3.78 -5.69 18.10
C ASN A 275 -5.15 -6.38 18.05
N THR A 276 -6.05 -6.00 18.95
CA THR A 276 -7.40 -6.59 19.09
C THR A 276 -8.49 -5.92 18.27
N ASN A 277 -8.21 -4.82 17.57
CA ASN A 277 -9.27 -3.93 17.05
C ASN A 277 -9.84 -4.34 15.69
N VAL A 278 -9.16 -5.23 14.96
CA VAL A 278 -9.66 -5.80 13.71
C VAL A 278 -9.35 -7.28 13.74
N VAL A 279 -10.30 -8.12 13.34
CA VAL A 279 -10.18 -9.59 13.21
C VAL A 279 -8.87 -9.95 12.52
N PRO A 280 -7.80 -10.30 13.27
CA PRO A 280 -6.47 -10.39 12.68
C PRO A 280 -6.36 -11.72 11.94
N GLY A 281 -5.82 -11.68 10.73
CA GLY A 281 -5.73 -12.86 9.89
C GLY A 281 -4.72 -12.73 8.78
N GLY A 282 -4.25 -13.86 8.25
CA GLY A 282 -3.49 -13.86 7.00
C GLY A 282 -4.32 -13.24 5.88
N ILE A 283 -5.57 -13.68 5.78
CA ILE A 283 -6.61 -13.10 4.91
C ILE A 283 -7.87 -12.92 5.77
N SER A 284 -8.41 -11.71 5.81
CA SER A 284 -9.63 -11.37 6.53
C SER A 284 -10.67 -10.78 5.56
N ILE A 285 -11.79 -11.47 5.44
CA ILE A 285 -12.95 -11.04 4.64
C ILE A 285 -13.99 -10.46 5.57
N GLY A 286 -14.27 -9.17 5.42
CA GLY A 286 -15.27 -8.43 6.17
C GLY A 286 -16.66 -8.47 5.52
N ALA A 287 -17.59 -7.78 6.17
CA ALA A 287 -18.99 -7.67 5.73
C ALA A 287 -19.12 -7.11 4.30
N GLY A 288 -20.23 -7.45 3.63
CA GLY A 288 -20.55 -6.99 2.28
C GLY A 288 -19.67 -7.54 1.16
N CYS A 289 -18.69 -8.39 1.47
CA CYS A 289 -17.89 -9.07 0.45
C CYS A 289 -18.70 -10.15 -0.27
N THR A 290 -18.69 -10.17 -1.60
CA THR A 290 -19.45 -11.11 -2.43
C THR A 290 -18.68 -11.58 -3.68
N ASN A 291 -19.04 -12.73 -4.24
CA ASN A 291 -18.52 -13.29 -5.50
C ASN A 291 -16.98 -13.38 -5.55
N GLY A 292 -16.33 -13.53 -4.41
CA GLY A 292 -14.88 -13.53 -4.30
C GLY A 292 -14.25 -14.90 -4.51
N THR A 293 -12.98 -14.92 -4.91
CA THR A 293 -12.17 -16.13 -4.96
C THR A 293 -10.93 -15.99 -4.09
N ILE A 294 -10.74 -16.94 -3.17
CA ILE A 294 -9.56 -17.07 -2.32
C ILE A 294 -8.92 -18.42 -2.62
N SER A 295 -7.85 -18.45 -3.41
CA SER A 295 -7.29 -19.72 -3.86
C SER A 295 -5.79 -19.74 -4.02
N ARG A 296 -5.19 -20.92 -3.84
CA ARG A 296 -3.75 -21.16 -4.08
C ARG A 296 -2.84 -20.23 -3.26
N ASN A 297 -3.30 -19.76 -2.11
CA ASN A 297 -2.47 -19.02 -1.17
C ASN A 297 -1.72 -20.00 -0.27
N LYS A 298 -0.48 -19.67 0.07
CA LYS A 298 0.31 -20.36 1.10
C LYS A 298 0.36 -19.48 2.34
N ILE A 299 -0.14 -19.98 3.47
CA ILE A 299 -0.27 -19.21 4.71
C ILE A 299 0.38 -20.00 5.84
N SER A 300 1.40 -19.43 6.49
CA SER A 300 2.10 -20.14 7.57
C SER A 300 2.78 -19.25 8.60
N GLY A 301 3.09 -19.80 9.78
CA GLY A 301 3.84 -19.06 10.80
C GLY A 301 3.07 -17.87 11.35
N LEU A 302 1.74 -17.97 11.43
CA LEU A 302 0.93 -16.93 12.04
C LEU A 302 0.89 -17.16 13.55
N ARG A 303 1.23 -16.11 14.31
CA ARG A 303 1.20 -16.06 15.77
C ARG A 303 0.35 -14.89 16.20
N PHE A 304 -0.67 -15.16 17.00
CA PHE A 304 -1.50 -14.11 17.54
C PHE A 304 -1.41 -14.13 19.06
N THR A 305 -1.27 -12.96 19.67
CA THR A 305 -1.30 -12.84 21.14
C THR A 305 -2.65 -12.34 21.64
N THR A 306 -3.61 -12.17 20.73
CA THR A 306 -4.90 -11.54 20.97
C THR A 306 -6.02 -12.56 21.22
N ALA A 307 -7.06 -12.12 21.91
CA ALA A 307 -8.26 -12.91 22.21
C ALA A 307 -9.46 -12.54 21.30
N VAL A 308 -9.19 -12.05 20.09
CA VAL A 308 -10.20 -11.79 19.07
C VAL A 308 -10.15 -12.87 18.00
N LEU A 309 -11.29 -13.07 17.33
CA LEU A 309 -11.44 -14.00 16.22
C LEU A 309 -10.26 -13.86 15.24
N GLN A 310 -9.52 -14.94 15.01
CA GLN A 310 -8.26 -14.89 14.27
C GLN A 310 -8.00 -16.18 13.49
N GLY A 311 -7.13 -16.11 12.49
CA GLY A 311 -6.78 -17.31 11.74
C GLY A 311 -5.95 -17.10 10.49
N GLY A 312 -5.74 -18.21 9.76
CA GLY A 312 -5.14 -18.17 8.43
C GLY A 312 -6.04 -17.40 7.47
N ILE A 313 -7.27 -17.87 7.32
CA ILE A 313 -8.35 -17.21 6.57
C ILE A 313 -9.53 -17.01 7.50
N VAL A 314 -10.00 -15.77 7.62
CA VAL A 314 -11.17 -15.44 8.43
C VAL A 314 -12.30 -14.90 7.56
N LEU A 315 -13.46 -15.55 7.63
CA LEU A 315 -14.64 -15.27 6.81
C LEU A 315 -15.75 -14.65 7.68
N ASN A 316 -16.05 -13.38 7.40
CA ASN A 316 -17.10 -12.57 8.03
C ASN A 316 -17.97 -11.85 6.98
N ALA A 317 -18.09 -12.40 5.78
CA ALA A 317 -18.97 -11.82 4.76
C ALA A 317 -20.45 -11.85 5.22
N SER A 318 -21.28 -11.07 4.54
CA SER A 318 -22.73 -11.06 4.77
C SER A 318 -23.40 -12.35 4.25
N ALA A 319 -24.70 -12.52 4.47
CA ALA A 319 -25.46 -13.64 3.88
C ALA A 319 -25.35 -13.62 2.34
N THR A 320 -25.37 -14.80 1.70
CA THR A 320 -25.27 -14.99 0.23
C THR A 320 -23.96 -14.49 -0.40
N ALA A 321 -22.83 -14.70 0.26
CA ALA A 321 -21.53 -14.20 -0.17
C ALA A 321 -21.05 -14.78 -1.51
N ASN A 322 -21.34 -16.05 -1.82
CA ASN A 322 -20.76 -16.75 -2.98
C ASN A 322 -19.22 -16.60 -3.07
N VAL A 323 -18.54 -16.75 -1.93
CA VAL A 323 -17.08 -16.63 -1.84
C VAL A 323 -16.47 -18.02 -1.87
N SER A 324 -15.65 -18.29 -2.89
CA SER A 324 -15.00 -19.59 -3.09
C SER A 324 -13.63 -19.64 -2.41
N VAL A 325 -13.38 -20.62 -1.55
CA VAL A 325 -12.16 -20.81 -0.76
C VAL A 325 -11.60 -22.21 -0.98
N TYR A 326 -10.66 -22.34 -1.92
CA TYR A 326 -10.14 -23.65 -2.33
C TYR A 326 -8.64 -23.66 -2.60
N ASN A 327 -8.00 -24.82 -2.45
CA ASN A 327 -6.58 -25.03 -2.72
C ASN A 327 -5.64 -24.06 -1.98
N ASN A 328 -6.03 -23.59 -0.80
CA ASN A 328 -5.14 -22.82 0.07
C ASN A 328 -4.37 -23.78 0.98
N PHE A 329 -3.07 -23.58 1.11
CA PHE A 329 -2.22 -24.37 2.01
C PHE A 329 -1.97 -23.57 3.28
N ILE A 330 -2.55 -24.02 4.39
CA ILE A 330 -2.53 -23.31 5.67
C ILE A 330 -1.91 -24.22 6.73
N SER A 331 -0.87 -23.75 7.39
CA SER A 331 -0.13 -24.52 8.39
C SER A 331 0.42 -23.61 9.48
N ASP A 332 0.71 -24.15 10.65
CA ASP A 332 1.43 -23.41 11.70
C ASP A 332 0.78 -22.05 12.06
N VAL A 333 -0.52 -22.12 12.35
CA VAL A 333 -1.34 -21.00 12.82
C VAL A 333 -1.64 -21.22 14.30
N ALA A 334 -1.28 -20.28 15.16
CA ALA A 334 -1.41 -20.43 16.61
C ALA A 334 -1.71 -19.10 17.31
N SER A 335 -2.35 -19.19 18.47
CA SER A 335 -2.46 -18.08 19.42
C SER A 335 -2.31 -18.54 20.86
N ASN A 336 -2.27 -17.59 21.80
CA ASN A 336 -2.24 -17.87 23.24
C ASN A 336 -3.46 -18.68 23.71
N GLY A 337 -4.56 -18.67 22.94
CA GLY A 337 -5.78 -19.40 23.24
C GLY A 337 -6.56 -18.86 24.45
N SER A 338 -7.83 -19.24 24.54
CA SER A 338 -8.72 -18.96 25.66
C SER A 338 -9.68 -20.13 25.87
N SER A 339 -9.77 -20.62 27.10
CA SER A 339 -10.73 -21.66 27.49
C SER A 339 -12.15 -21.11 27.70
N THR A 340 -12.27 -19.81 27.98
CA THR A 340 -13.56 -19.13 28.18
C THR A 340 -14.13 -18.55 26.89
N THR A 341 -13.28 -18.31 25.90
CA THR A 341 -13.68 -17.84 24.55
C THR A 341 -13.03 -18.68 23.44
N PRO A 342 -13.33 -20.00 23.33
CA PRO A 342 -12.68 -20.86 22.35
C PRO A 342 -12.87 -20.39 20.89
N ALA A 343 -13.98 -19.73 20.58
CA ALA A 343 -14.23 -19.14 19.26
C ALA A 343 -13.19 -18.10 18.84
N SER A 344 -12.50 -17.47 19.80
CA SER A 344 -11.42 -16.50 19.56
C SER A 344 -10.03 -17.12 19.44
N ASN A 345 -9.90 -18.45 19.49
CA ASN A 345 -8.62 -19.11 19.24
C ASN A 345 -8.21 -18.96 17.77
N ALA A 346 -6.93 -19.22 17.47
CA ALA A 346 -6.46 -19.21 16.09
C ALA A 346 -6.83 -20.53 15.41
N TYR A 347 -7.47 -20.44 14.25
CA TYR A 347 -7.78 -21.58 13.39
C TYR A 347 -7.19 -21.39 12.00
N GLY A 348 -7.03 -22.48 11.25
CA GLY A 348 -6.58 -22.40 9.85
C GLY A 348 -7.57 -21.60 9.01
N ILE A 349 -8.85 -22.01 9.05
CA ILE A 349 -9.96 -21.29 8.43
C ILE A 349 -11.03 -21.09 9.49
N THR A 350 -11.51 -19.86 9.62
CA THR A 350 -12.54 -19.47 10.58
C THR A 350 -13.74 -18.91 9.82
N ILE A 351 -14.92 -19.48 10.05
CA ILE A 351 -16.20 -18.96 9.56
C ILE A 351 -16.95 -18.39 10.76
N ASN A 352 -17.05 -17.07 10.85
CA ASN A 352 -17.68 -16.40 11.99
C ASN A 352 -19.04 -15.80 11.66
N GLY A 353 -19.30 -15.49 10.40
CA GLY A 353 -20.59 -15.02 9.95
C GLY A 353 -20.77 -15.19 8.46
N GLY A 354 -22.01 -15.06 7.98
CA GLY A 354 -22.36 -15.16 6.56
C GLY A 354 -22.77 -16.55 6.10
N SER A 355 -23.07 -16.66 4.81
CA SER A 355 -23.45 -17.90 4.13
C SER A 355 -23.02 -17.87 2.67
N GLY A 356 -23.07 -19.00 1.96
CA GLY A 356 -22.64 -19.09 0.56
C GLY A 356 -21.12 -19.09 0.40
N TYR A 357 -20.41 -19.70 1.34
CA TYR A 357 -19.00 -20.04 1.17
C TYR A 357 -18.91 -21.39 0.44
N ASN A 358 -18.07 -21.46 -0.59
CA ASN A 358 -17.87 -22.65 -1.43
C ASN A 358 -16.42 -23.11 -1.42
#